data_AF-A0A0C3NVK2-F1
#
_entry.id   AF-A0A0C3NVK2-F1
#
_cell.length_a   1.000
_cell.length_b   1.000
_cell.length_c   1.000
_cell.angle_alpha   90.00
_cell.angle_beta   90.00
_cell.angle_gamma   90.00
#
_symmetry.space_group_name_H-M   'P 1'
#
loop_
_entity.id
_entity.type
_entity.pdbx_description
1 polymer ?
#
loop_
_entity_poly.entity_id
_entity_poly.type
_entity_poly.pdbx_seq_one_letter_code
_entity_poly.pdbx_strand_id
1 'polypeptide(L)'
;MQRIPTVRTQLKRMFKAPRIINSVSKRSHEHVDTGLDVAQLALNVTSGFVDGVNVPGLKGALEAATVIIEMIQTTRSNKDDCITLVAQVERYLVVLDGCAGSNDDDVTDEFRGLALDFASLLSEIQHLLENMAGKKALRRFMRSTRDKRRIAEHKEKLSSGFNQFLLAAQCVQERRGVRLAQRVETIHTNIQTLQTTQVQVHLGVHDVSRNVQASHNILLANVRLLHTDLAAQRLRQEVSDNTMEVRFKAVEPVAVQ
;
A
#
# COMPACT_ATOMS: atom_id res chain seq x y z
N MET A 1 -54.75 48.28 -62.16
CA MET A 1 -53.85 48.88 -61.16
C MET A 1 -53.28 47.77 -60.27
N GLN A 2 -52.08 47.29 -60.59
CA GLN A 2 -51.39 46.22 -59.85
C GLN A 2 -50.57 46.83 -58.70
N ARG A 3 -50.78 46.34 -57.47
CA ARG A 3 -50.01 46.76 -56.29
C ARG A 3 -48.68 46.01 -56.25
N ILE A 4 -47.58 46.75 -56.36
CA ILE A 4 -46.21 46.26 -56.19
C ILE A 4 -45.99 45.92 -54.70
N PRO A 5 -45.62 44.68 -54.33
CA PRO A 5 -45.25 44.36 -52.96
C PRO A 5 -43.90 44.98 -52.62
N THR A 6 -43.87 45.71 -51.51
CA THR A 6 -42.69 46.42 -51.01
C THR A 6 -41.58 45.43 -50.63
N VAL A 7 -40.34 45.75 -51.03
CA VAL A 7 -39.07 45.01 -50.78
C VAL A 7 -38.88 44.58 -49.31
N ARG A 8 -39.56 45.25 -48.38
CA ARG A 8 -39.52 44.95 -46.94
C ARG A 8 -40.09 43.58 -46.55
N THR A 9 -40.90 42.95 -47.41
CA THR A 9 -41.57 41.67 -47.09
C THR A 9 -40.72 40.45 -47.49
N GLN A 10 -39.79 40.59 -48.44
CA GLN A 10 -38.89 39.48 -48.82
C GLN A 10 -37.67 39.35 -47.87
N LEU A 11 -37.16 40.45 -47.33
CA LEU A 11 -36.02 40.42 -46.40
C LEU A 11 -36.33 39.78 -45.03
N LYS A 12 -37.60 39.76 -44.59
CA LYS A 12 -38.01 39.03 -43.38
C LYS A 12 -38.08 37.51 -43.54
N ARG A 13 -38.10 36.99 -44.79
CA ARG A 13 -38.12 35.54 -45.05
C ARG A 13 -36.73 34.92 -45.20
N MET A 14 -35.70 35.71 -45.53
CA MET A 14 -34.32 35.21 -45.70
C MET A 14 -33.49 35.16 -44.40
N PHE A 15 -33.91 35.84 -43.33
CA PHE A 15 -33.22 35.83 -42.02
C PHE A 15 -33.99 35.04 -40.94
N LYS A 16 -34.56 33.88 -41.29
CA LYS A 16 -34.84 32.87 -40.26
C LYS A 16 -33.53 32.15 -39.94
N ALA A 17 -32.78 32.73 -39.00
CA ALA A 17 -31.68 32.04 -38.36
C ALA A 17 -32.15 30.65 -37.89
N PRO A 18 -31.39 29.58 -38.15
CA PRO A 18 -31.67 28.28 -37.57
C PRO A 18 -31.77 28.45 -36.05
N ARG A 19 -32.89 28.03 -35.46
CA ARG A 19 -32.94 27.80 -34.02
C ARG A 19 -31.88 26.73 -33.72
N ILE A 20 -30.72 27.15 -33.25
CA ILE A 20 -29.74 26.27 -32.62
C ILE A 20 -30.42 25.82 -31.32
N ILE A 21 -31.08 24.66 -31.39
CA ILE A 21 -31.66 23.98 -30.24
C ILE A 21 -30.49 23.52 -29.37
N ASN A 22 -30.29 24.19 -28.23
CA ASN A 22 -29.75 23.70 -26.94
C ASN A 22 -29.10 22.31 -26.90
N SER A 23 -28.02 22.05 -27.67
CA SER A 23 -27.24 20.81 -27.57
C SER A 23 -26.07 20.91 -26.59
N VAL A 24 -25.63 22.13 -26.25
CA VAL A 24 -24.57 22.39 -25.26
C VAL A 24 -25.03 22.10 -23.83
N SER A 25 -26.30 22.38 -23.53
CA SER A 25 -26.89 22.17 -22.19
C SER A 25 -27.02 20.68 -21.83
N LYS A 26 -27.22 19.77 -22.79
CA LYS A 26 -27.35 18.34 -22.48
C LYS A 26 -26.00 17.69 -22.16
N ARG A 27 -24.94 18.02 -22.91
CA ARG A 27 -23.59 17.45 -22.68
C ARG A 27 -22.96 17.92 -21.37
N SER A 28 -23.14 19.19 -21.00
CA SER A 28 -22.68 19.71 -19.70
C SER A 28 -23.40 19.00 -18.54
N HIS A 29 -24.72 18.84 -18.62
CA HIS A 29 -25.49 18.20 -17.55
C HIS A 29 -25.13 16.72 -17.37
N GLU A 30 -24.93 16.00 -18.48
CA GLU A 30 -24.54 14.59 -18.48
C GLU A 30 -23.14 14.38 -17.87
N HIS A 31 -22.17 15.25 -18.21
CA HIS A 31 -20.84 15.24 -17.57
C HIS A 31 -20.88 15.58 -16.08
N VAL A 32 -21.72 16.54 -15.66
CA VAL A 32 -21.91 16.84 -14.24
C VAL A 32 -22.41 15.62 -13.49
N ASP A 33 -23.46 14.98 -14.01
CA ASP A 33 -24.11 13.86 -13.34
C ASP A 33 -23.13 12.67 -13.22
N THR A 34 -22.31 12.38 -14.25
CA THR A 34 -21.24 11.37 -14.14
C THR A 34 -20.13 11.71 -13.14
N GLY A 35 -19.65 12.96 -13.08
CA GLY A 35 -18.58 13.33 -12.14
C GLY A 35 -19.05 13.28 -10.68
N LEU A 36 -20.33 13.53 -10.47
CA LEU A 36 -20.96 13.50 -9.16
C LEU A 36 -21.21 12.07 -8.66
N ASP A 37 -21.58 11.16 -9.57
CA ASP A 37 -21.70 9.74 -9.30
C ASP A 37 -20.34 9.12 -8.96
N VAL A 38 -19.27 9.51 -9.67
CA VAL A 38 -17.90 9.06 -9.39
C VAL A 38 -17.43 9.53 -8.02
N ALA A 39 -17.71 10.79 -7.66
CA ALA A 39 -17.32 11.32 -6.36
C ALA A 39 -18.07 10.69 -5.19
N GLN A 40 -19.37 10.41 -5.38
CA GLN A 40 -20.16 9.67 -4.39
C GLN A 40 -19.66 8.24 -4.23
N LEU A 41 -19.30 7.58 -5.34
CA LEU A 41 -18.70 6.26 -5.30
C LEU A 41 -17.35 6.28 -4.57
N ALA A 42 -16.49 7.25 -4.88
CA ALA A 42 -15.23 7.45 -4.19
C ALA A 42 -15.45 7.63 -2.69
N LEU A 43 -16.36 8.51 -2.27
CA LEU A 43 -16.71 8.70 -0.86
C LEU A 43 -17.19 7.43 -0.17
N ASN A 44 -18.09 6.68 -0.80
CA ASN A 44 -18.60 5.44 -0.23
C ASN A 44 -17.47 4.42 -0.02
N VAL A 45 -16.53 4.35 -0.97
CA VAL A 45 -15.32 3.53 -0.83
C VAL A 45 -14.45 4.06 0.31
N THR A 46 -14.14 5.36 0.32
CA THR A 46 -13.25 5.98 1.33
C THR A 46 -13.84 5.95 2.74
N SER A 47 -15.17 6.00 2.90
CA SER A 47 -15.84 5.88 4.21
C SER A 47 -15.56 4.55 4.91
N GLY A 48 -15.32 3.48 4.16
CA GLY A 48 -14.89 2.19 4.72
C GLY A 48 -13.46 2.21 5.27
N PHE A 49 -12.63 3.17 4.85
CA PHE A 49 -11.25 3.33 5.33
C PHE A 49 -11.14 4.26 6.54
N VAL A 50 -12.16 5.07 6.82
CA VAL A 50 -12.16 6.08 7.89
C VAL A 50 -11.92 5.46 9.26
N ASP A 51 -12.41 4.24 9.50
CA ASP A 51 -12.20 3.54 10.78
C ASP A 51 -10.73 3.09 10.97
N GLY A 52 -9.94 3.03 9.90
CA GLY A 52 -8.50 2.74 9.94
C GLY A 52 -7.59 3.98 9.92
N VAL A 53 -8.15 5.18 9.78
CA VAL A 53 -7.37 6.44 9.70
C VAL A 53 -7.31 7.09 11.07
N ASN A 54 -6.16 6.97 11.74
CA ASN A 54 -5.96 7.51 13.09
C ASN A 54 -5.40 8.94 13.09
N VAL A 55 -5.80 9.77 12.11
CA VAL A 55 -5.34 11.17 12.00
C VAL A 55 -6.49 12.11 12.38
N PRO A 56 -6.30 12.99 13.40
CA PRO A 56 -7.32 13.96 13.81
C PRO A 56 -7.80 14.83 12.65
N GLY A 57 -9.12 15.08 12.59
CA GLY A 57 -9.73 15.94 11.59
C GLY A 57 -10.10 15.26 10.27
N LEU A 58 -9.40 14.21 9.85
CA LEU A 58 -9.65 13.57 8.54
C LEU A 58 -11.03 12.90 8.46
N LYS A 59 -11.49 12.28 9.55
CA LYS A 59 -12.85 11.72 9.63
C LYS A 59 -13.92 12.79 9.44
N GLY A 60 -13.84 13.87 10.20
CA GLY A 60 -14.79 14.99 10.10
C GLY A 60 -14.76 15.68 8.74
N ALA A 61 -13.57 15.82 8.15
CA ALA A 61 -13.41 16.34 6.79
C ALA A 61 -14.12 15.45 5.75
N LEU A 62 -14.02 14.12 5.87
CA LEU A 62 -14.65 13.17 4.96
C LEU A 62 -16.18 13.14 5.13
N GLU A 63 -16.67 13.25 6.35
CA GLU A 63 -18.10 13.42 6.63
C GLU A 63 -18.62 14.74 6.00
N ALA A 64 -17.94 15.85 6.22
CA ALA A 64 -18.31 17.15 5.62
C ALA A 64 -18.27 17.13 4.09
N ALA A 65 -17.25 16.49 3.51
CA ALA A 65 -17.14 16.26 2.06
C ALA A 65 -18.32 15.45 1.50
N THR A 66 -18.77 14.43 2.23
CA THR A 66 -19.95 13.62 1.87
C THR A 66 -21.19 14.48 1.79
N VAL A 67 -21.46 15.26 2.83
CA VAL A 67 -22.62 16.16 2.87
C VAL A 67 -22.53 17.20 1.75
N ILE A 68 -21.36 17.80 1.51
CA ILE A 68 -21.16 18.76 0.41
C ILE A 68 -21.55 18.14 -0.94
N ILE A 69 -21.11 16.90 -1.23
CA ILE A 69 -21.43 16.22 -2.50
C ILE A 69 -22.93 15.96 -2.59
N GLU A 70 -23.58 15.43 -1.55
CA GLU A 70 -25.04 15.21 -1.50
C GLU A 70 -25.83 16.50 -1.76
N MET A 71 -25.41 17.60 -1.15
CA MET A 71 -26.03 18.92 -1.32
C MET A 71 -25.88 19.46 -2.74
N ILE A 72 -24.75 19.19 -3.37
CA ILE A 72 -24.51 19.51 -4.78
C ILE A 72 -25.43 18.67 -5.69
N GLN A 73 -25.63 17.38 -5.40
CA GLN A 73 -26.54 16.52 -6.19
C GLN A 73 -27.98 17.01 -6.14
N THR A 74 -28.40 17.49 -4.98
CA THR A 74 -29.77 17.99 -4.78
C THR A 74 -29.99 19.39 -5.37
N THR A 75 -28.93 20.16 -5.69
CA THR A 75 -29.06 21.50 -6.28
C THR A 75 -29.16 21.48 -7.81
N ARG A 76 -30.32 21.91 -8.34
CA ARG A 76 -30.55 22.02 -9.80
C ARG A 76 -29.85 23.22 -10.48
N SER A 77 -29.29 24.15 -9.71
CA SER A 77 -28.70 25.40 -10.23
C SER A 77 -27.23 25.52 -9.84
N ASN A 78 -26.39 26.00 -10.77
CA ASN A 78 -24.95 26.27 -10.57
C ASN A 78 -24.06 25.02 -10.46
N LYS A 79 -24.44 23.97 -11.18
CA LYS A 79 -23.76 22.69 -11.28
C LYS A 79 -22.27 22.80 -11.64
N ASP A 80 -21.90 23.64 -12.61
CA ASP A 80 -20.48 23.81 -13.01
C ASP A 80 -19.58 24.29 -11.86
N ASP A 81 -20.07 25.24 -11.06
CA ASP A 81 -19.34 25.72 -9.89
C ASP A 81 -19.17 24.63 -8.83
N CYS A 82 -20.14 23.72 -8.75
CA CYS A 82 -20.14 22.63 -7.79
C CYS A 82 -19.29 21.44 -8.26
N ILE A 83 -19.15 21.21 -9.58
CA ILE A 83 -18.22 20.21 -10.13
C ILE A 83 -16.78 20.49 -9.68
N THR A 84 -16.36 21.76 -9.72
CA THR A 84 -15.00 22.11 -9.29
C THR A 84 -14.74 21.81 -7.83
N LEU A 85 -15.77 21.94 -6.96
CA LEU A 85 -15.68 21.56 -5.55
C LEU A 85 -15.60 20.04 -5.40
N VAL A 86 -16.44 19.32 -6.15
CA VAL A 86 -16.46 17.84 -6.15
C VAL A 86 -15.12 17.27 -6.58
N ALA A 87 -14.53 17.77 -7.66
CA ALA A 87 -13.20 17.34 -8.12
C ALA A 87 -12.08 17.64 -7.10
N GLN A 88 -12.19 18.72 -6.33
CA GLN A 88 -11.26 19.02 -5.23
C GLN A 88 -11.44 18.05 -4.07
N VAL A 89 -12.69 17.71 -3.73
CA VAL A 89 -13.01 16.69 -2.72
C VAL A 89 -12.53 15.31 -3.16
N GLU A 90 -12.72 14.90 -4.41
CA GLU A 90 -12.19 13.62 -4.92
C GLU A 90 -10.67 13.51 -4.77
N ARG A 91 -9.94 14.57 -5.14
CA ARG A 91 -8.48 14.60 -4.96
C ARG A 91 -8.09 14.52 -3.50
N TYR A 92 -8.88 15.10 -2.60
CA TYR A 92 -8.70 14.95 -1.16
C TYR A 92 -8.88 13.51 -0.69
N LEU A 93 -9.89 12.79 -1.18
CA LEU A 93 -10.11 11.38 -0.85
C LEU A 93 -8.96 10.47 -1.31
N VAL A 94 -8.37 10.73 -2.48
CA VAL A 94 -7.20 9.98 -2.95
C VAL A 94 -5.99 10.20 -2.04
N VAL A 95 -5.80 11.42 -1.56
CA VAL A 95 -4.71 11.75 -0.63
C VAL A 95 -4.94 11.08 0.73
N LEU A 96 -6.18 11.09 1.21
CA LEU A 96 -6.60 10.39 2.43
C LEU A 96 -6.31 8.90 2.35
N ASP A 97 -6.65 8.26 1.24
CA ASP A 97 -6.40 6.84 1.01
C ASP A 97 -4.89 6.53 1.06
N GLY A 98 -4.06 7.38 0.44
CA GLY A 98 -2.60 7.26 0.56
C GLY A 98 -2.11 7.39 2.01
N CYS A 99 -2.76 8.23 2.82
CA CYS A 99 -2.46 8.38 4.25
C CYS A 99 -3.01 7.23 5.11
N ALA A 100 -3.89 6.37 4.59
CA ALA A 100 -4.43 5.24 5.33
C ALA A 100 -3.32 4.25 5.73
N GLY A 101 -3.40 3.76 6.97
CA GLY A 101 -2.39 2.86 7.55
C GLY A 101 -1.04 3.52 7.86
N SER A 102 -0.96 4.85 7.88
CA SER A 102 0.21 5.55 8.44
C SER A 102 0.18 5.42 9.96
N ASN A 103 1.33 5.11 10.57
CA ASN A 103 1.45 5.14 12.03
C ASN A 103 1.45 6.58 12.53
N ASP A 104 1.07 6.78 13.80
CA ASP A 104 1.03 8.12 14.42
C ASP A 104 2.39 8.85 14.34
N ASP A 105 3.48 8.08 14.44
CA ASP A 105 4.87 8.54 14.30
C ASP A 105 5.24 9.02 12.88
N ASP A 106 4.48 8.59 11.87
CA ASP A 106 4.74 8.95 10.48
C ASP A 106 4.12 10.31 10.11
N VAL A 107 3.19 10.79 10.93
CA VAL A 107 2.37 11.97 10.67
C VAL A 107 2.88 13.15 11.49
N THR A 108 3.46 14.14 10.81
CA THR A 108 3.98 15.36 11.45
C THR A 108 2.86 16.19 12.08
N ASP A 109 3.17 16.90 13.17
CA ASP A 109 2.24 17.86 13.78
C ASP A 109 1.76 18.92 12.78
N GLU A 110 2.65 19.34 11.87
CA GLU A 110 2.32 20.24 10.77
C GLU A 110 1.25 19.66 9.85
N PHE A 111 1.35 18.38 9.46
CA PHE A 111 0.33 17.72 8.65
C PHE A 111 -0.99 17.60 9.42
N ARG A 112 -0.95 17.30 10.73
CA ARG A 112 -2.16 17.26 11.57
C ARG A 112 -2.84 18.62 11.64
N GLY A 113 -2.06 19.69 11.82
CA GLY A 113 -2.57 21.06 11.78
C GLY A 113 -3.27 21.37 10.46
N LEU A 114 -2.60 21.08 9.34
CA LEU A 114 -3.17 21.29 8.01
C LEU A 114 -4.41 20.42 7.74
N ALA A 115 -4.45 19.19 8.24
CA ALA A 115 -5.61 18.30 8.16
C ALA A 115 -6.81 18.87 8.93
N LEU A 116 -6.59 19.39 10.14
CA LEU A 116 -7.61 20.03 10.97
C LEU A 116 -8.12 21.34 10.33
N ASP A 117 -7.20 22.17 9.84
CA ASP A 117 -7.55 23.42 9.16
C ASP A 117 -8.40 23.15 7.91
N PHE A 118 -8.03 22.12 7.13
CA PHE A 118 -8.79 21.70 5.97
C PHE A 118 -10.17 21.13 6.34
N ALA A 119 -10.25 20.34 7.43
CA ALA A 119 -11.53 19.84 7.95
C ALA A 119 -12.46 20.99 8.39
N SER A 120 -11.90 22.00 9.03
CA SER A 120 -12.63 23.22 9.42
C SER A 120 -13.15 23.97 8.19
N LEU A 121 -12.31 24.12 7.14
CA LEU A 121 -12.70 24.72 5.87
C LEU A 121 -13.86 23.98 5.19
N LEU A 122 -13.83 22.66 5.15
CA LEU A 122 -14.93 21.86 4.61
C LEU A 122 -16.21 22.04 5.43
N SER A 123 -16.11 22.07 6.77
CA SER A 123 -17.26 22.31 7.66
C SER A 123 -17.87 23.71 7.45
N GLU A 124 -17.05 24.74 7.26
CA GLU A 124 -17.51 26.10 6.93
C GLU A 124 -18.29 26.13 5.60
N ILE A 125 -17.80 25.41 4.59
CA ILE A 125 -18.45 25.31 3.28
C ILE A 125 -19.76 24.54 3.40
N GLN A 126 -19.79 23.43 4.12
CA GLN A 126 -21.01 22.68 4.40
C GLN A 126 -22.08 23.61 5.00
N HIS A 127 -21.74 24.35 6.06
CA HIS A 127 -22.67 25.31 6.67
C HIS A 127 -23.11 26.42 5.71
N LEU A 128 -22.23 26.90 4.84
CA LEU A 128 -22.60 27.87 3.81
C LEU A 128 -23.61 27.27 2.82
N LEU A 129 -23.39 26.04 2.36
CA LEU A 129 -24.33 25.31 1.49
C LEU A 129 -25.68 25.06 2.19
N GLU A 130 -25.68 24.72 3.49
CA GLU A 130 -26.91 24.49 4.29
C GLU A 130 -27.76 25.74 4.40
N ASN A 131 -27.11 26.86 4.69
CA ASN A 131 -27.75 28.17 4.72
C ASN A 131 -28.32 28.58 3.34
N MET A 132 -27.68 28.14 2.25
CA MET A 132 -28.15 28.41 0.90
C MET A 132 -29.30 27.49 0.47
N ALA A 133 -29.33 26.23 0.89
CA ALA A 133 -30.32 25.23 0.47
C ALA A 133 -31.79 25.60 0.81
N GLY A 134 -32.00 26.60 1.69
CA GLY A 134 -33.31 27.22 1.87
C GLY A 134 -33.89 27.74 0.55
N LYS A 135 -35.01 27.15 0.08
CA LYS A 135 -35.61 27.38 -1.27
C LYS A 135 -35.88 28.86 -1.64
N LYS A 136 -36.07 29.75 -0.64
CA LYS A 136 -36.23 31.20 -0.83
C LYS A 136 -34.91 31.96 -0.76
N ALA A 137 -33.94 31.46 0.00
CA ALA A 137 -32.59 32.01 0.13
C ALA A 137 -31.79 31.76 -1.16
N LEU A 138 -31.74 30.53 -1.69
CA LEU A 138 -30.99 30.17 -2.89
C LEU A 138 -31.29 31.08 -4.11
N ARG A 139 -32.59 31.33 -4.37
CA ARG A 139 -33.04 32.19 -5.47
C ARG A 139 -32.67 33.67 -5.28
N ARG A 140 -32.67 34.15 -4.04
CA ARG A 140 -32.30 35.53 -3.68
C ARG A 140 -30.77 35.71 -3.65
N PHE A 141 -30.09 34.68 -3.18
CA PHE A 141 -28.65 34.53 -3.05
C PHE A 141 -27.96 34.52 -4.43
N MET A 142 -28.45 33.75 -5.40
CA MET A 142 -27.85 33.74 -6.75
C MET A 142 -28.05 35.05 -7.55
N ARG A 143 -28.97 35.91 -7.11
CA ARG A 143 -29.14 37.27 -7.66
C ARG A 143 -28.30 38.33 -6.94
N SER A 144 -27.77 38.01 -5.77
CA SER A 144 -26.98 38.92 -4.93
C SER A 144 -25.50 38.82 -5.28
N THR A 145 -24.91 39.92 -5.73
CA THR A 145 -23.47 40.02 -6.06
C THR A 145 -22.58 39.72 -4.85
N ARG A 146 -23.08 40.03 -3.63
CA ARG A 146 -22.39 39.76 -2.36
C ARG A 146 -22.20 38.26 -2.12
N ASP A 147 -23.20 37.48 -2.47
CA ASP A 147 -23.27 36.05 -2.23
C ASP A 147 -22.40 35.26 -3.22
N LYS A 148 -22.36 35.70 -4.49
CA LYS A 148 -21.37 35.22 -5.48
C LYS A 148 -19.93 35.45 -5.04
N ARG A 149 -19.64 36.63 -4.46
CA ARG A 149 -18.32 36.95 -3.92
C ARG A 149 -17.95 36.03 -2.76
N ARG A 150 -18.88 35.74 -1.84
CA ARG A 150 -18.63 34.80 -0.72
C ARG A 150 -18.31 33.39 -1.22
N ILE A 151 -19.02 32.89 -2.23
CA ILE A 151 -18.69 31.59 -2.85
C ILE A 151 -17.29 31.62 -3.44
N ALA A 152 -16.95 32.67 -4.20
CA ALA A 152 -15.63 32.79 -4.81
C ALA A 152 -14.51 32.81 -3.74
N GLU A 153 -14.70 33.55 -2.65
CA GLU A 153 -13.76 33.59 -1.52
C GLU A 153 -13.59 32.21 -0.86
N HIS A 154 -14.67 31.44 -0.68
CA HIS A 154 -14.56 30.08 -0.13
C HIS A 154 -13.91 29.09 -1.10
N LYS A 155 -14.16 29.24 -2.41
CA LYS A 155 -13.46 28.45 -3.44
C LYS A 155 -11.96 28.70 -3.44
N GLU A 156 -11.55 29.96 -3.33
CA GLU A 156 -10.13 30.33 -3.28
C GLU A 156 -9.47 29.81 -2.00
N LYS A 157 -10.13 29.97 -0.84
CA LYS A 157 -9.65 29.40 0.43
C LYS A 157 -9.55 27.89 0.38
N LEU A 158 -10.55 27.20 -0.17
CA LEU A 158 -10.53 25.75 -0.31
C LEU A 158 -9.40 25.31 -1.22
N SER A 159 -9.22 25.97 -2.37
CA SER A 159 -8.13 25.64 -3.28
C SER A 159 -6.75 25.87 -2.65
N SER A 160 -6.59 26.96 -1.89
CA SER A 160 -5.34 27.27 -1.19
C SER A 160 -5.04 26.25 -0.08
N GLY A 161 -6.01 26.01 0.79
CA GLY A 161 -5.90 25.02 1.87
C GLY A 161 -5.67 23.60 1.34
N PHE A 162 -6.37 23.24 0.25
CA PHE A 162 -6.18 21.95 -0.41
C PHE A 162 -4.76 21.79 -0.97
N ASN A 163 -4.22 22.82 -1.63
CA ASN A 163 -2.86 22.76 -2.17
C ASN A 163 -1.81 22.62 -1.05
N GLN A 164 -1.98 23.32 0.06
CA GLN A 164 -1.09 23.19 1.23
C GLN A 164 -1.17 21.79 1.83
N PHE A 165 -2.38 21.27 2.01
CA PHE A 165 -2.60 19.91 2.48
C PHE A 165 -1.99 18.87 1.53
N LEU A 166 -2.17 19.02 0.21
CA LEU A 166 -1.63 18.13 -0.80
C LEU A 166 -0.10 18.07 -0.76
N LEU A 167 0.56 19.23 -0.67
CA LEU A 167 2.01 19.31 -0.55
C LEU A 167 2.50 18.62 0.72
N ALA A 168 1.83 18.84 1.85
CA ALA A 168 2.18 18.19 3.11
C ALA A 168 1.98 16.67 3.04
N ALA A 169 0.90 16.22 2.41
CA ALA A 169 0.64 14.80 2.22
C ALA A 169 1.71 14.13 1.34
N GLN A 170 2.14 14.79 0.26
CA GLN A 170 3.23 14.31 -0.59
C GLN A 170 4.52 14.15 0.22
N CYS A 171 4.87 15.13 1.06
CA CYS A 171 6.02 15.02 1.96
C CYS A 171 5.91 13.82 2.92
N VAL A 172 4.72 13.53 3.47
CA VAL A 172 4.50 12.36 4.33
C VAL A 172 4.69 11.06 3.54
N GLN A 173 4.15 10.97 2.32
CA GLN A 173 4.32 9.81 1.45
C GLN A 173 5.78 9.57 1.08
N GLU A 174 6.52 10.61 0.72
CA GLU A 174 7.95 10.50 0.41
C GLU A 174 8.76 10.01 1.61
N ARG A 175 8.51 10.57 2.80
CA ARG A 175 9.17 10.11 4.05
C ARG A 175 8.86 8.66 4.35
N ARG A 176 7.60 8.23 4.13
CA ARG A 176 7.20 6.82 4.25
C ARG A 176 7.96 5.96 3.25
N GLY A 177 8.04 6.36 1.99
CA GLY A 177 8.82 5.68 0.96
C GLY A 177 10.29 5.48 1.34
N VAL A 178 10.94 6.54 1.84
CA VAL A 178 12.34 6.48 2.32
C VAL A 178 12.50 5.50 3.49
N ARG A 179 11.61 5.53 4.48
CA ARG A 179 11.66 4.60 5.63
C ARG A 179 11.44 3.15 5.20
N LEU A 180 10.50 2.90 4.28
CA LEU A 180 10.29 1.56 3.72
C LEU A 180 11.54 1.07 2.99
N ALA A 181 12.17 1.92 2.17
CA ALA A 181 13.41 1.56 1.48
C ALA A 181 14.53 1.19 2.47
N GLN A 182 14.73 1.99 3.53
CA GLN A 182 15.71 1.69 4.59
C GLN A 182 15.44 0.37 5.31
N ARG A 183 14.16 0.05 5.58
CA ARG A 183 13.78 -1.23 6.19
C ARG A 183 14.05 -2.41 5.25
N VAL A 184 13.76 -2.26 3.96
CA VAL A 184 14.06 -3.28 2.95
C VAL A 184 15.57 -3.51 2.85
N GLU A 185 16.37 -2.45 2.86
CA GLU A 185 17.83 -2.55 2.86
C GLU A 185 18.34 -3.29 4.12
N THR A 186 17.81 -2.97 5.30
CA THR A 186 18.15 -3.67 6.55
C THR A 186 17.78 -5.15 6.51
N ILE A 187 16.62 -5.51 5.95
CA ILE A 187 16.23 -6.91 5.78
C ILE A 187 17.19 -7.60 4.81
N HIS A 188 17.57 -6.93 3.73
CA HIS A 188 18.50 -7.47 2.74
C HIS A 188 19.87 -7.78 3.36
N THR A 189 20.45 -6.86 4.13
CA THR A 189 21.74 -7.08 4.81
C THR A 189 21.66 -8.20 5.84
N ASN A 190 20.55 -8.32 6.58
CA ASN A 190 20.32 -9.42 7.51
C ASN A 190 20.25 -10.77 6.78
N ILE A 191 19.56 -10.85 5.63
CA ILE A 191 19.50 -12.07 4.81
C ILE A 191 20.91 -12.47 4.33
N GLN A 192 21.71 -11.53 3.83
CA GLN A 192 23.08 -11.81 3.39
C GLN A 192 23.97 -12.33 4.53
N THR A 193 23.82 -11.77 5.73
CA THR A 193 24.54 -12.20 6.92
C THR A 193 24.15 -13.63 7.32
N LEU A 194 22.84 -13.94 7.29
CA LEU A 194 22.34 -15.28 7.56
C LEU A 194 22.83 -16.31 6.55
N GLN A 195 22.83 -15.97 5.25
CA GLN A 195 23.37 -16.83 4.20
C GLN A 195 24.85 -17.13 4.40
N THR A 196 25.64 -16.11 4.74
CA THR A 196 27.08 -16.27 5.03
C THR A 196 27.29 -17.21 6.23
N THR A 197 26.51 -17.02 7.29
CA THR A 197 26.57 -17.84 8.50
C THR A 197 26.17 -19.29 8.20
N GLN A 198 25.13 -19.50 7.38
CA GLN A 198 24.69 -20.83 6.97
C GLN A 198 25.79 -21.58 6.19
N VAL A 199 26.50 -20.90 5.30
CA VAL A 199 27.64 -21.49 4.57
C VAL A 199 28.76 -21.89 5.54
N GLN A 200 29.11 -21.03 6.50
CA GLN A 200 30.13 -21.34 7.52
C GLN A 200 29.76 -22.55 8.37
N VAL A 201 28.50 -22.65 8.81
CA VAL A 201 27.99 -23.80 9.55
C VAL A 201 28.07 -25.07 8.70
N HIS A 202 27.68 -25.00 7.42
CA HIS A 202 27.75 -26.16 6.52
C HIS A 202 29.19 -26.66 6.33
N LEU A 203 30.16 -25.75 6.15
CA LEU A 203 31.58 -26.10 6.08
C LEU A 203 32.06 -26.75 7.39
N GLY A 204 31.69 -26.19 8.55
CA GLY A 204 32.03 -26.77 9.85
C GLY A 204 31.46 -28.17 10.06
N VAL A 205 30.20 -28.40 9.67
CA VAL A 205 29.57 -29.74 9.71
C VAL A 205 30.32 -30.72 8.81
N HIS A 206 30.70 -30.28 7.61
CA HIS A 206 31.46 -31.10 6.68
C HIS A 206 32.84 -31.50 7.24
N ASP A 207 33.55 -30.56 7.88
CA ASP A 207 34.85 -30.85 8.50
C ASP A 207 34.72 -31.81 9.70
N VAL A 208 33.70 -31.64 10.54
CA VAL A 208 33.40 -32.59 11.63
C VAL A 208 33.11 -33.98 11.05
N SER A 209 32.30 -34.07 10.00
CA SER A 209 31.99 -35.34 9.33
C SER A 209 33.27 -36.02 8.79
N ARG A 210 34.16 -35.26 8.14
CA ARG A 210 35.45 -35.76 7.65
C ARG A 210 36.32 -36.29 8.80
N ASN A 211 36.39 -35.57 9.92
CA ASN A 211 37.17 -35.97 11.10
C ASN A 211 36.62 -37.23 11.77
N VAL A 212 35.29 -37.35 11.86
CA VAL A 212 34.61 -38.55 12.37
C VAL A 212 34.91 -39.75 11.47
N GLN A 213 34.82 -39.60 10.14
CA GLN A 213 35.14 -40.67 9.20
C GLN A 213 36.61 -41.10 9.28
N ALA A 214 37.54 -40.15 9.41
CA ALA A 214 38.95 -40.45 9.58
C ALA A 214 39.21 -41.24 10.87
N SER A 215 38.60 -40.80 11.98
CA SER A 215 38.70 -41.48 13.28
C SER A 215 38.12 -42.90 13.24
N HIS A 216 36.98 -43.07 12.55
CA HIS A 216 36.37 -44.38 12.34
C HIS A 216 37.29 -45.33 11.54
N ASN A 217 37.91 -44.84 10.46
CA ASN A 217 38.85 -45.64 9.66
C ASN A 217 40.08 -46.07 10.47
N ILE A 218 40.61 -45.19 11.33
CA ILE A 218 41.72 -45.52 12.25
C ILE A 218 41.31 -46.60 13.24
N LEU A 219 40.14 -46.47 13.86
CA LEU A 219 39.61 -47.48 14.79
C LEU A 219 39.43 -48.84 14.11
N LEU A 220 38.88 -48.87 12.90
CA LEU A 220 38.75 -50.10 12.12
C LEU A 220 40.11 -50.75 11.82
N ALA A 221 41.12 -49.95 11.47
CA ALA A 221 42.48 -50.46 11.25
C ALA A 221 43.06 -51.08 12.54
N ASN A 222 42.90 -50.41 13.68
CA ASN A 222 43.37 -50.92 14.97
C ASN A 222 42.67 -52.22 15.37
N VAL A 223 41.35 -52.31 15.18
CA VAL A 223 40.57 -53.54 15.45
C VAL A 223 41.04 -54.70 14.57
N ARG A 224 41.34 -54.44 13.29
CA ARG A 224 41.88 -55.47 12.38
C ARG A 224 43.24 -55.97 12.84
N LEU A 225 44.14 -55.07 13.25
CA LEU A 225 45.46 -55.44 13.79
C LEU A 225 45.34 -56.30 15.06
N LEU A 226 44.46 -55.92 15.98
CA LEU A 226 44.20 -56.71 17.20
C LEU A 226 43.66 -58.10 16.85
N HIS A 227 42.78 -58.21 15.86
CA HIS A 227 42.29 -59.51 15.40
C HIS A 227 43.40 -60.38 14.80
N THR A 228 44.30 -59.80 14.00
CA THR A 228 45.44 -60.54 13.43
C THR A 228 46.42 -60.98 14.50
N ASP A 229 46.69 -60.14 15.50
CA ASP A 229 47.58 -60.48 16.61
C ASP A 229 46.98 -61.60 17.47
N LEU A 230 45.69 -61.52 17.78
CA LEU A 230 45.00 -62.56 18.53
C LEU A 230 44.98 -63.90 17.77
N ALA A 231 44.77 -63.85 16.45
CA ALA A 231 44.84 -65.04 15.60
C ALA A 231 46.26 -65.64 15.60
N ALA A 232 47.30 -64.80 15.50
CA ALA A 232 48.69 -65.22 15.57
C ALA A 232 49.06 -65.82 16.94
N GLN A 233 48.55 -65.25 18.04
CA GLN A 233 48.73 -65.79 19.39
C GLN A 233 48.10 -67.18 19.54
N ARG A 234 46.86 -67.37 19.05
CA ARG A 234 46.20 -68.68 19.06
C ARG A 234 46.98 -69.74 18.29
N LEU A 235 47.46 -69.42 17.08
CA LEU A 235 48.29 -70.34 16.30
C LEU A 235 49.59 -70.70 17.03
N ARG A 236 50.25 -69.74 17.69
CA ARG A 236 51.46 -70.01 18.50
C ARG A 236 51.15 -70.94 19.68
N GLN A 237 50.00 -70.75 20.33
CA GLN A 237 49.56 -71.61 21.43
C GLN A 237 49.27 -73.04 20.94
N GLU A 238 48.53 -73.21 19.83
CA GLU A 238 48.27 -74.52 19.23
C GLU A 238 49.55 -75.26 18.82
N VAL A 239 50.53 -74.55 18.24
CA VAL A 239 51.85 -75.13 17.90
C VAL A 239 52.59 -75.57 19.16
N SER A 240 52.56 -74.76 20.23
CA SER A 240 53.18 -75.08 21.51
C SER A 240 52.55 -76.33 22.14
N ASP A 241 51.22 -76.40 22.18
CA ASP A 241 50.47 -77.51 22.75
C ASP A 241 50.73 -78.82 21.98
N ASN A 242 50.73 -78.78 20.65
CA ASN A 242 51.08 -79.93 19.80
C ASN A 242 52.54 -80.39 19.99
N THR A 243 53.48 -79.45 20.18
CA THR A 243 54.90 -79.80 20.39
C THR A 243 55.13 -80.49 21.74
N MET A 244 54.40 -80.08 22.78
CA MET A 244 54.41 -80.75 24.09
C MET A 244 53.88 -82.19 23.98
N GLU A 245 52.80 -82.41 23.22
CA GLU A 245 52.23 -83.76 23.03
C GLU A 245 53.21 -84.71 22.30
N VAL A 246 53.92 -84.22 21.27
CA VAL A 246 54.94 -85.00 20.56
C VAL A 246 56.13 -85.37 21.47
N ARG A 247 56.57 -84.44 22.34
CA ARG A 247 57.64 -84.73 23.30
C ARG A 247 57.22 -85.78 24.33
N PHE A 248 55.96 -85.78 24.78
CA PHE A 248 55.46 -86.83 25.69
C PHE A 248 55.43 -88.21 25.02
N LYS A 249 55.07 -88.30 23.74
CA LYS A 249 55.07 -89.56 22.97
C LYS A 249 56.49 -90.09 22.66
N ALA A 250 57.49 -89.23 22.60
CA ALA A 250 58.89 -89.64 22.33
C ALA A 250 59.64 -90.16 23.59
N VAL A 251 59.06 -90.04 24.78
CA VAL A 251 59.62 -90.54 26.05
C VAL A 251 58.84 -91.79 26.50
N GLU A 252 58.68 -92.77 25.61
CA GLU A 252 58.41 -94.14 26.06
C GLU A 252 59.74 -94.77 26.48
N PRO A 253 59.86 -95.31 27.71
CA PRO A 253 61.07 -95.98 28.15
C PRO A 253 61.26 -97.23 27.29
N VAL A 254 62.37 -97.27 26.53
CA VAL A 254 62.88 -98.50 25.94
C VAL A 254 63.07 -99.49 27.08
N ALA A 255 62.16 -100.45 27.18
CA ALA A 255 62.30 -101.59 28.08
C ALA A 255 63.52 -102.38 27.61
N VAL A 256 64.61 -102.27 28.37
CA VAL A 256 65.80 -103.09 28.21
C VAL A 256 65.40 -104.53 28.55
N GLN A 257 65.39 -105.40 27.55
CA GLN A 257 65.43 -106.85 27.71
C GLN A 257 66.87 -107.32 27.71
#